data_AF-A0A1H8KA29-F1
#
_entry.id   AF-A0A1H8KA29-F1
#
_cell.length_a   1.000
_cell.length_b   1.000
_cell.length_c   1.000
_cell.angle_alpha   90.00
_cell.angle_beta   90.00
_cell.angle_gamma   90.00
#
_symmetry.space_group_name_H-M   'P 1'
#
loop_
_entity.id
_entity.type
_entity.pdbx_description
1 polymer ?
#
loop_
_entity_poly.entity_id
_entity_poly.type
_entity_poly.pdbx_seq_one_letter_code
_entity_poly.pdbx_strand_id
1 'polypeptide(L)'
;MKENILDDLIAFLYRETRGYEVVISEDTEIESDLGVTGDDGEELICKFAKIYNVDITNFYFTKYFYPESMTSYHSNDVKVLKVRDLLNAVKAGKLNDDIIGK
;
A
#
# COMPACT_ATOMS: atom_id res chain seq x y z
N MET A 1 11.43 -11.57 -16.24
CA MET A 1 10.47 -12.15 -15.26
C MET A 1 10.06 -11.16 -14.17
N LYS A 2 10.92 -10.24 -13.69
CA LYS A 2 10.52 -9.19 -12.73
C LYS A 2 9.52 -8.17 -13.30
N GLU A 3 9.60 -7.87 -14.60
CA GLU A 3 8.80 -6.84 -15.26
C GLU A 3 7.29 -7.14 -15.29
N ASN A 4 6.88 -8.41 -15.24
CA ASN A 4 5.45 -8.76 -15.29
C ASN A 4 4.69 -8.50 -13.97
N ILE A 5 5.37 -8.60 -12.82
CA ILE A 5 4.70 -8.43 -11.51
C ILE A 5 4.52 -6.95 -11.19
N LEU A 6 5.50 -6.11 -11.52
CA LEU A 6 5.39 -4.68 -11.31
C LEU A 6 4.31 -4.07 -12.22
N ASP A 7 4.27 -4.44 -13.49
CA ASP A 7 3.24 -3.97 -14.44
C ASP A 7 1.83 -4.39 -13.99
N ASP A 8 1.66 -5.66 -13.57
CA ASP A 8 0.40 -6.17 -13.03
C ASP A 8 -0.01 -5.46 -11.72
N LEU A 9 0.93 -5.21 -10.82
CA LEU A 9 0.69 -4.46 -9.58
C LEU A 9 0.28 -3.01 -9.89
N ILE A 10 0.95 -2.36 -10.84
CA ILE A 10 0.60 -1.01 -11.28
C ILE A 10 -0.81 -1.00 -11.88
N ALA A 11 -1.15 -1.98 -12.72
CA ALA A 11 -2.50 -2.11 -13.29
C ALA A 11 -3.57 -2.34 -12.20
N PHE A 12 -3.27 -3.14 -11.18
CA PHE A 12 -4.12 -3.31 -10.00
C PHE A 12 -4.32 -1.98 -9.26
N LEU A 13 -3.25 -1.22 -9.00
CA LEU A 13 -3.33 0.07 -8.30
C LEU A 13 -4.14 1.10 -9.12
N TYR A 14 -3.99 1.15 -10.44
CA TYR A 14 -4.82 2.01 -11.30
C TYR A 14 -6.31 1.67 -11.22
N ARG A 15 -6.65 0.39 -11.01
CA ARG A 15 -8.03 -0.07 -10.92
C ARG A 15 -8.67 0.25 -9.57
N GLU A 16 -7.92 0.07 -8.49
CA GLU A 16 -8.44 0.19 -7.13
C GLU A 16 -8.29 1.60 -6.55
N THR A 17 -7.48 2.46 -7.15
CA THR A 17 -7.28 3.84 -6.70
C THR A 17 -7.80 4.84 -7.74
N ARG A 18 -7.82 6.13 -7.37
CA ARG A 18 -8.09 7.22 -8.34
C ARG A 18 -6.84 7.63 -9.14
N GLY A 19 -5.80 6.81 -9.13
CA GLY A 19 -4.47 7.12 -9.66
C GLY A 19 -4.35 7.31 -11.17
N TYR A 20 -5.44 7.25 -11.95
CA TYR A 20 -5.42 7.43 -13.42
C TYR A 20 -4.86 8.78 -13.88
N GLU A 21 -4.75 9.76 -12.99
CA GLU A 21 -4.14 11.07 -13.26
C GLU A 21 -2.64 11.14 -12.88
N VAL A 22 -2.10 10.09 -12.24
CA VAL A 22 -0.72 10.02 -11.73
C VAL A 22 0.05 8.92 -12.46
N VAL A 23 1.32 9.17 -12.77
CA VAL A 23 2.24 8.13 -13.26
C VAL A 23 2.69 7.31 -12.06
N ILE A 24 2.18 6.08 -11.93
CA ILE A 24 2.54 5.19 -10.83
C ILE A 24 3.92 4.59 -11.08
N SER A 25 4.81 4.76 -10.11
CA SER A 25 6.18 4.24 -10.11
C SER A 25 6.51 3.56 -8.79
N GLU A 26 7.64 2.87 -8.70
CA GLU A 26 8.06 2.17 -7.47
C GLU A 26 8.26 3.10 -6.25
N ASP A 27 8.44 4.40 -6.46
CA ASP A 27 8.57 5.39 -5.37
C ASP A 27 7.24 6.02 -4.95
N THR A 28 6.18 5.84 -5.73
CA THR A 28 4.85 6.38 -5.46
C THR A 28 4.33 5.93 -4.10
N GLU A 29 3.87 6.88 -3.29
CA GLU A 29 3.33 6.67 -1.95
C GLU A 29 1.86 6.27 -2.04
N ILE A 30 1.50 5.15 -1.43
CA ILE A 30 0.15 4.58 -1.52
C ILE A 30 -0.87 5.60 -1.00
N GLU A 31 -0.67 6.14 0.21
CA GLU A 31 -1.63 7.09 0.76
C GLU A 31 -1.51 8.49 0.13
N SER A 32 -0.31 9.05 0.09
CA SER A 32 -0.12 10.47 -0.23
C SER A 32 -0.25 10.79 -1.72
N ASP A 33 0.22 9.90 -2.62
CA ASP A 33 0.12 10.12 -4.07
C ASP A 33 -1.16 9.53 -4.68
N LEU A 34 -1.63 8.37 -4.21
CA LEU A 34 -2.83 7.72 -4.76
C LEU A 34 -4.13 8.11 -4.05
N GLY A 35 -4.02 8.83 -2.92
CA GLY A 35 -5.16 9.37 -2.18
C GLY A 35 -6.01 8.31 -1.47
N VAL A 36 -5.43 7.15 -1.13
CA VAL A 36 -6.11 6.07 -0.39
C VAL A 36 -5.71 6.10 1.08
N THR A 37 -6.56 6.68 1.92
CA THR A 37 -6.35 6.86 3.37
C THR A 37 -7.40 6.08 4.15
N GLY A 38 -7.20 5.93 5.46
CA GLY A 38 -8.14 5.23 6.35
C GLY A 38 -8.69 3.93 5.79
N ASP A 39 -10.03 3.80 5.76
CA ASP A 39 -10.74 2.58 5.36
C ASP A 39 -10.48 2.21 3.90
N ASP A 40 -10.33 3.19 2.99
CA ASP A 40 -9.92 2.96 1.60
C ASP A 40 -8.53 2.30 1.53
N GLY A 41 -7.60 2.75 2.38
CA GLY A 41 -6.27 2.16 2.51
C GLY A 41 -6.32 0.72 3.05
N GLU A 42 -7.14 0.47 4.07
CA GLU A 42 -7.35 -0.87 4.63
C GLU A 42 -7.95 -1.84 3.61
N GLU A 43 -8.97 -1.37 2.86
CA GLU A 43 -9.63 -2.15 1.81
C GLU A 43 -8.65 -2.51 0.68
N LEU A 44 -7.85 -1.54 0.22
CA LEU A 44 -6.84 -1.75 -0.82
C LEU A 44 -5.87 -2.86 -0.44
N ILE A 45 -5.29 -2.80 0.78
CA ILE A 45 -4.33 -3.79 1.25
C ILE A 45 -4.97 -5.16 1.45
N CYS A 46 -6.22 -5.23 1.92
CA CYS A 46 -6.95 -6.49 2.01
C CYS A 46 -7.21 -7.13 0.63
N LYS A 47 -7.54 -6.34 -0.39
CA LYS A 47 -7.72 -6.84 -1.76
C LYS A 47 -6.39 -7.29 -2.37
N PHE A 48 -5.35 -6.48 -2.19
CA PHE A 48 -3.98 -6.81 -2.57
C PHE A 48 -3.54 -8.16 -1.97
N ALA A 49 -3.72 -8.35 -0.66
CA ALA A 49 -3.36 -9.58 0.03
C ALA A 49 -4.04 -10.81 -0.56
N LYS A 50 -5.33 -10.70 -0.90
CA LYS A 50 -6.11 -11.79 -1.50
C LYS A 50 -5.65 -12.12 -2.93
N ILE A 51 -5.38 -11.12 -3.75
CA ILE A 51 -4.99 -11.30 -5.16
C ILE A 51 -3.59 -11.89 -5.28
N TYR A 52 -2.65 -11.37 -4.49
CA TYR A 52 -1.24 -11.75 -4.56
C TYR A 52 -0.83 -12.83 -3.54
N ASN A 53 -1.79 -13.35 -2.76
CA ASN A 53 -1.56 -14.34 -1.70
C ASN A 53 -0.48 -13.90 -0.71
N VAL A 54 -0.60 -12.66 -0.21
CA VAL A 54 0.35 -12.04 0.73
C VAL A 54 -0.22 -12.12 2.15
N ASP A 55 0.55 -12.63 3.10
CA ASP A 55 0.19 -12.59 4.52
C ASP A 55 0.28 -11.17 5.07
N ILE A 56 -0.84 -10.66 5.60
CA ILE A 56 -0.94 -9.35 6.24
C ILE A 56 -1.24 -9.45 7.75
N THR A 57 -1.12 -10.65 8.34
CA THR A 57 -1.44 -10.89 9.76
C THR A 57 -0.65 -9.97 10.70
N ASN A 58 0.57 -9.58 10.30
CA ASN A 58 1.45 -8.69 11.06
C ASN A 58 1.54 -7.26 10.47
N PHE A 59 0.59 -6.87 9.62
CA PHE A 59 0.48 -5.53 9.09
C PHE A 59 -0.46 -4.69 9.96
N TYR A 60 0.06 -3.60 10.54
CA TYR A 60 -0.71 -2.71 11.40
C TYR A 60 -1.14 -1.47 10.59
N PHE A 61 -2.36 -1.46 10.07
CA PHE A 61 -2.89 -0.39 9.21
C PHE A 61 -2.72 1.01 9.80
N THR A 62 -2.96 1.17 11.11
CA THR A 62 -2.82 2.44 11.83
C THR A 62 -1.39 3.01 11.86
N LYS A 63 -0.38 2.23 11.46
CA LYS A 63 0.98 2.72 11.26
C LYS A 63 1.22 3.33 9.89
N TYR A 64 0.37 3.04 8.90
CA TYR A 64 0.61 3.37 7.50
C TYR A 64 -0.50 4.20 6.85
N PHE A 65 -1.67 4.27 7.48
CA PHE A 65 -2.81 5.06 7.03
C PHE A 65 -3.31 5.98 8.14
N TYR A 66 -3.60 7.23 7.80
CA TYR A 66 -4.26 8.15 8.71
C TYR A 66 -5.72 7.73 8.95
N PRO A 67 -6.22 7.82 10.20
CA PRO A 67 -7.62 7.54 10.48
C PRO A 67 -8.53 8.63 9.90
N GLU A 68 -9.63 8.23 9.25
CA GLU A 68 -10.60 9.16 8.63
C GLU A 68 -11.45 9.98 9.63
N SER A 69 -11.38 9.67 10.93
CA SER A 69 -12.13 10.41 11.94
C SER A 69 -11.37 11.66 12.42
N MET A 70 -11.79 12.83 11.94
CA MET A 70 -11.39 14.13 12.48
C MET A 70 -11.82 14.25 13.94
N THR A 71 -10.93 13.97 14.89
CA THR A 71 -10.90 14.67 16.18
C THR A 71 -9.58 14.34 16.88
N SER A 72 -8.64 15.28 16.75
CA SER A 72 -7.49 15.41 17.64
C SER A 72 -6.57 14.19 17.72
N TYR A 73 -5.76 13.96 16.69
CA TYR A 73 -4.63 13.04 16.80
C TYR A 73 -3.35 13.82 17.12
N HIS A 74 -2.73 13.44 18.23
CA HIS A 74 -1.29 13.63 18.42
C HIS A 74 -0.61 13.11 17.15
N SER A 75 0.35 13.88 16.62
CA SER A 75 1.22 13.52 15.51
C SER A 75 1.92 12.18 15.79
N ASN A 76 1.25 11.07 15.51
CA ASN A 76 1.94 9.83 15.25
C ASN A 76 2.36 9.95 13.79
N ASP A 77 3.67 10.03 13.54
CA ASP A 77 4.25 9.87 12.22
C ASP A 77 3.74 8.53 11.65
N VAL A 78 2.76 8.59 10.75
CA VAL A 78 2.46 7.42 9.91
C VAL A 78 3.68 7.16 9.06
N LYS A 79 4.03 5.88 8.93
CA LYS A 79 5.09 5.43 8.06
C LYS A 79 4.61 5.48 6.62
N VAL A 80 5.51 5.87 5.74
CA VAL A 80 5.26 5.85 4.30
C VAL A 80 5.24 4.41 3.80
N LEU A 81 4.18 4.06 3.07
CA LEU A 81 4.07 2.82 2.31
C LEU A 81 4.17 3.15 0.82
N LYS A 82 5.13 2.55 0.10
CA LYS A 82 5.36 2.78 -1.33
C LYS A 82 5.00 1.56 -2.18
N VAL A 83 4.83 1.77 -3.47
CA VAL A 83 4.61 0.69 -4.44
C VAL A 83 5.72 -0.37 -4.40
N ARG A 84 6.99 0.02 -4.20
CA ARG A 84 8.09 -0.96 -4.03
C ARG A 84 7.88 -1.89 -2.85
N ASP A 85 7.26 -1.42 -1.78
CA ASP A 85 7.05 -2.22 -0.57
C ASP A 85 6.01 -3.30 -0.83
N LEU A 86 4.96 -2.97 -1.57
CA LEU A 86 3.98 -3.94 -2.07
C LEU A 86 4.65 -4.95 -3.01
N LEU A 87 5.48 -4.48 -3.95
CA LEU A 87 6.24 -5.36 -4.84
C LEU A 87 7.16 -6.33 -4.06
N ASN A 88 7.83 -5.84 -3.03
CA ASN A 88 8.67 -6.64 -2.15
C ASN A 88 7.84 -7.63 -1.34
N ALA A 89 6.65 -7.24 -0.88
CA ALA A 89 5.72 -8.10 -0.17
C ALA A 89 5.18 -9.25 -1.04
N VAL A 90 4.87 -9.00 -2.32
CA VAL A 90 4.50 -10.07 -3.27
C VAL A 90 5.65 -11.08 -3.40
N LYS A 91 6.89 -10.61 -3.53
CA LYS A 91 8.07 -11.50 -3.64
C LYS A 91 8.32 -12.29 -2.35
N ALA A 92 8.05 -11.69 -1.19
CA ALA A 92 8.27 -12.28 0.13
C ALA A 92 7.10 -13.15 0.62
N GLY A 93 5.91 -13.01 0.02
CA GLY A 93 4.67 -13.64 0.47
C GLY A 93 4.09 -13.07 1.77
N LYS A 94 4.58 -11.92 2.25
CA LYS A 94 4.15 -11.27 3.49
C LYS A 94 4.36 -9.76 3.43
N LEU A 95 3.50 -8.99 4.11
CA LEU A 95 3.65 -7.53 4.28
C LEU A 95 3.72 -7.21 5.77
N ASN A 96 4.83 -6.62 6.21
CA ASN A 96 5.06 -6.18 7.59
C ASN A 96 6.28 -5.23 7.66
N ASP A 97 6.60 -4.76 8.86
CA ASP A 97 7.73 -3.85 9.13
C ASP A 97 9.13 -4.40 8.73
N ASP A 98 9.30 -5.72 8.49
CA ASP A 98 10.56 -6.32 8.02
C ASP A 98 10.77 -6.11 6.51
N ILE A 99 9.68 -5.94 5.76
CA ILE A 99 9.67 -5.76 4.31
C ILE A 99 9.61 -4.28 3.92
N ILE A 100 8.86 -3.48 4.68
CA ILE A 100 8.60 -2.08 4.33
C ILE A 100 9.84 -1.21 4.59
N GLY A 101 10.23 -0.41 3.59
CA GLY A 101 11.41 0.46 3.63
C GLY A 101 12.74 -0.25 3.37
N LYS A 102 12.71 -1.46 2.80
CA LYS A 102 13.89 -2.24 2.37
C LYS A 102 14.11 -2.12 0.86
#